data_AF-A0A8S9LC69-F1
#
_entry.id   AF-A0A8S9LC69-F1
#
_cell.length_a   1.000
_cell.length_b   1.000
_cell.length_c   1.000
_cell.angle_alpha   90.00
_cell.angle_beta   90.00
_cell.angle_gamma   90.00
#
_symmetry.space_group_name_H-M   'P 1'
#
loop_
_entity.id
_entity.type
_entity.pdbx_description
1 polymer ?
#
loop_
_entity_poly.entity_id
_entity_poly.type
_entity_poly.pdbx_seq_one_letter_code
_entity_poly.pdbx_strand_id
1 'polypeptide(L)'
;MIYLLSDLKLRWNIPCGPNSVITFPGAVWLKPWYWWSWPVLPLGISWHEQRRTTVGYSAEMPLAIIQTMFYLGIIVVTRLARPNITKLCYRRSDRNLTTIQAGFKFIALLSVVAAYVFPFFTIPHTIHPLIGWSLYLMASFALSSIPINTLLLPTLPVLTPWIGILGTLLVMAFPWYPDGVVRALSVFGYAFCCAPFVWVAFLKITLHLQVLIEKEVLFPRLGDSGITSGFSKLY
;
A
#
# COMPACT_ATOMS: atom_id res chain seq x y z
N MET A 1 -9.44 -1.42 33.24
CA MET A 1 -9.32 -0.19 34.05
C MET A 1 -8.16 0.72 33.61
N ILE A 2 -7.07 0.20 33.04
CA ILE A 2 -5.93 1.01 32.55
C ILE A 2 -6.25 1.78 31.25
N TYR A 3 -7.03 1.19 30.33
CA TYR A 3 -7.42 1.83 29.07
C TYR A 3 -8.33 3.07 29.23
N LEU A 4 -9.11 3.14 30.31
CA LEU A 4 -10.02 4.27 30.59
C LEU A 4 -9.27 5.53 31.07
N LEU A 5 -8.12 5.35 31.74
CA LEU A 5 -7.28 6.46 32.22
C LEU A 5 -6.46 7.12 31.10
N SER A 6 -6.09 6.35 30.07
CA SER A 6 -5.47 6.91 28.86
C SER A 6 -6.44 7.76 28.03
N ASP A 7 -7.74 7.44 28.06
CA ASP A 7 -8.78 8.16 27.31
C ASP A 7 -9.07 9.55 27.92
N LEU A 8 -9.03 9.66 29.25
CA LEU A 8 -9.19 10.93 29.98
C LEU A 8 -8.07 11.95 29.70
N LYS A 9 -6.90 11.51 29.22
CA LYS A 9 -5.75 12.37 28.90
C LYS A 9 -5.83 13.02 27.51
N LEU A 10 -6.82 12.65 26.71
CA LEU A 10 -7.08 13.11 25.34
C LEU A 10 -8.28 14.07 25.26
N ARG A 11 -8.74 14.59 26.39
CA ARG A 11 -9.91 15.48 26.48
C ARG A 11 -9.53 16.89 26.02
N TRP A 12 -10.02 17.30 24.85
CA TRP A 12 -9.85 18.67 24.35
C TRP A 12 -11.13 19.48 24.58
N ASN A 13 -11.02 20.57 25.36
CA ASN A 13 -12.10 21.56 25.52
C ASN A 13 -11.98 22.63 24.44
N ILE A 14 -12.95 22.71 23.53
CA ILE A 14 -13.02 23.76 22.49
C ILE A 14 -13.89 24.91 23.00
N PRO A 15 -13.43 26.17 22.96
CA PRO A 15 -14.13 27.30 23.59
C PRO A 15 -15.43 27.72 22.89
N CYS A 16 -15.75 27.21 21.70
CA CYS A 16 -16.88 27.68 20.90
C CYS A 16 -17.68 26.50 20.29
N GLY A 17 -18.54 25.84 21.08
CA GLY A 17 -19.50 24.85 20.57
C GLY A 17 -20.33 24.20 21.69
N PRO A 18 -21.63 23.86 21.46
CA PRO A 18 -22.50 23.25 22.49
C PRO A 18 -22.02 21.85 22.92
N ASN A 19 -21.16 21.21 22.13
CA ASN A 19 -20.39 20.03 22.50
C ASN A 19 -18.92 20.43 22.69
N SER A 20 -18.61 20.96 23.87
CA SER A 20 -17.28 21.50 24.21
C SER A 20 -16.18 20.44 24.32
N VAL A 21 -16.50 19.15 24.22
CA VAL A 21 -15.53 18.05 24.33
C VAL A 21 -15.53 17.23 23.05
N ILE A 22 -14.52 17.40 22.20
CA ILE A 22 -14.20 16.39 21.19
C ILE A 22 -13.41 15.30 21.90
N THR A 23 -14.11 14.24 22.28
CA THR A 23 -13.43 12.97 22.57
C THR A 23 -12.93 12.39 21.26
N PHE A 24 -11.77 11.72 21.33
CA PHE A 24 -11.21 10.94 20.22
C PHE A 24 -12.36 10.23 19.47
N PRO A 25 -12.45 10.28 18.13
CA PRO A 25 -13.54 9.60 17.44
C PRO A 25 -13.50 8.12 17.84
N GLY A 26 -14.49 7.70 18.66
CA GLY A 26 -14.58 6.34 19.19
C GLY A 26 -14.77 5.30 18.07
N ALA A 27 -15.29 5.75 16.94
CA ALA A 27 -15.45 4.99 15.71
C ALA A 27 -14.09 4.57 15.13
N VAL A 28 -13.74 3.30 15.30
CA VAL A 28 -12.46 2.70 14.89
C VAL A 28 -12.13 2.95 13.42
N TRP A 29 -13.14 3.05 12.55
CA TRP A 29 -13.02 3.31 11.11
C TRP A 29 -12.58 4.74 10.76
N LEU A 30 -12.73 5.71 11.67
CA LEU A 30 -12.28 7.09 11.49
C LEU A 30 -10.86 7.32 12.04
N LYS A 31 -10.32 6.39 12.83
CA LYS A 31 -8.97 6.45 13.42
C LYS A 31 -7.82 6.37 12.38
N PRO A 32 -7.91 5.59 11.28
CA PRO A 32 -6.88 5.54 10.24
C PRO A 32 -6.67 6.87 9.51
N TRP A 33 -7.66 7.76 9.56
CA TRP A 33 -7.67 9.00 8.80
C TRP A 33 -6.90 10.13 9.48
N TYR A 34 -6.35 9.92 10.67
CA TYR A 34 -5.84 11.00 11.50
C TYR A 34 -4.50 11.58 10.99
N TRP A 35 -3.45 10.75 10.95
CA TRP A 35 -2.18 11.13 10.34
C TRP A 35 -2.29 11.26 8.81
N TRP A 36 -3.32 10.65 8.19
CA TRP A 36 -3.56 10.69 6.75
C TRP A 36 -4.22 12.00 6.26
N SER A 37 -5.21 12.52 6.99
CA SER A 37 -5.99 13.72 6.59
C SER A 37 -5.34 15.04 6.97
N TRP A 38 -4.13 15.00 7.51
CA TRP A 38 -3.37 16.16 7.93
C TRP A 38 -2.77 16.93 6.76
N PRO A 39 -3.32 18.04 6.26
CA PRO A 39 -3.86 19.16 7.02
C PRO A 39 -5.22 19.65 6.46
N VAL A 40 -6.01 18.76 5.86
CA VAL A 40 -7.31 19.11 5.26
C VAL A 40 -8.31 19.63 6.32
N LEU A 41 -8.16 19.21 7.57
CA LEU A 41 -9.03 19.59 8.68
C LEU A 41 -8.35 20.61 9.62
N PRO A 42 -8.88 21.85 9.75
CA PRO A 42 -8.35 22.87 10.68
C PRO A 42 -8.30 22.40 12.14
N LEU A 43 -9.28 21.57 12.54
CA LEU A 43 -9.36 20.95 13.87
C LEU A 43 -8.20 20.01 14.16
N GLY A 44 -7.60 19.39 13.14
CA GLY A 44 -6.39 18.66 13.40
C GLY A 44 -5.25 19.59 13.83
N ILE A 45 -5.17 20.81 13.25
CA ILE A 45 -3.99 21.72 13.30
C ILE A 45 -3.68 22.05 14.74
N SER A 46 -4.70 22.58 15.38
CA SER A 46 -4.75 22.81 16.82
C SER A 46 -4.53 21.55 17.64
N TRP A 47 -5.08 20.39 17.25
CA TRP A 47 -4.91 19.15 18.02
C TRP A 47 -3.47 18.65 18.04
N HIS A 48 -2.75 18.62 16.91
CA HIS A 48 -1.36 18.13 16.90
C HIS A 48 -0.43 19.07 17.66
N GLU A 49 -0.68 20.37 17.59
CA GLU A 49 0.04 21.37 18.36
C GLU A 49 -0.18 21.17 19.85
N GLN A 50 -1.43 20.99 20.28
CA GLN A 50 -1.77 20.72 21.68
C GLN A 50 -1.24 19.37 22.17
N ARG A 51 -1.31 18.31 21.35
CA ARG A 51 -0.75 17.01 21.72
C ARG A 51 0.75 17.09 21.88
N ARG A 52 1.44 17.82 20.99
CA ARG A 52 2.89 18.02 21.05
C ARG A 52 3.31 18.68 22.36
N THR A 53 2.54 19.65 22.86
CA THR A 53 2.85 20.38 24.09
C THR A 53 2.47 19.61 25.37
N THR A 54 1.43 18.77 25.34
CA THR A 54 0.89 18.10 26.53
C THR A 54 1.42 16.68 26.75
N VAL A 55 1.56 15.88 25.69
CA VAL A 55 1.87 14.44 25.76
C VAL A 55 3.13 14.08 24.97
N GLY A 56 3.37 14.78 23.86
CA GLY A 56 4.44 14.45 22.92
C GLY A 56 4.17 13.19 22.09
N TYR A 57 5.18 12.75 21.32
CA TYR A 57 5.11 11.56 20.46
C TYR A 57 6.06 10.43 20.92
N SER A 58 6.80 10.63 22.00
CA SER A 58 7.90 9.75 22.44
C SER A 58 7.48 8.30 22.66
N ALA A 59 6.27 8.05 23.16
CA ALA A 59 5.76 6.71 23.42
C ALA A 59 5.59 5.87 22.13
N GLU A 60 5.29 6.51 21.00
CA GLU A 60 5.02 5.82 19.71
C GLU A 60 6.30 5.66 18.86
N MET A 61 7.35 6.42 19.16
CA MET A 61 8.60 6.43 18.38
C MET A 61 9.33 5.07 18.36
N PRO A 62 9.43 4.29 19.45
CA PRO A 62 10.08 2.98 19.41
C PRO A 62 9.40 2.03 18.42
N LEU A 63 8.06 2.01 18.39
CA LEU A 63 7.28 1.19 17.47
C LEU A 63 7.49 1.62 16.01
N ALA A 64 7.50 2.93 15.75
CA ALA A 64 7.80 3.49 14.43
C ALA A 64 9.19 3.07 13.92
N ILE A 65 10.21 3.07 14.79
CA ILE A 65 11.57 2.65 14.45
C ILE A 65 11.62 1.16 14.12
N ILE A 66 11.00 0.32 14.94
CA ILE A 66 10.92 -1.14 14.69
C ILE A 66 10.23 -1.42 13.35
N GLN A 67 9.11 -0.75 13.06
CA GLN A 67 8.42 -0.87 11.78
C GLN A 67 9.31 -0.46 10.60
N THR A 68 10.05 0.65 10.74
CA THR A 68 10.98 1.12 9.71
C THR A 68 12.05 0.08 9.41
N MET A 69 12.66 -0.50 10.45
CA MET A 69 13.66 -1.57 10.32
C MET A 69 13.09 -2.81 9.63
N PHE A 70 11.86 -3.19 9.99
CA PHE A 70 11.17 -4.34 9.38
C PHE A 70 10.91 -4.13 7.89
N TYR A 71 10.39 -2.96 7.49
CA TYR A 71 10.14 -2.64 6.08
C TYR A 71 11.43 -2.55 5.26
N LEU A 72 12.52 -2.00 5.84
CA LEU A 72 13.85 -2.04 5.22
C LEU A 72 14.34 -3.48 5.03
N GLY A 73 14.15 -4.34 6.04
CA GLY A 73 14.45 -5.77 5.94
C GLY A 73 13.72 -6.44 4.78
N ILE A 74 12.42 -6.17 4.61
CA ILE A 74 11.64 -6.69 3.48
C ILE A 74 12.25 -6.25 2.15
N ILE A 75 12.57 -4.96 1.99
CA ILE A 75 13.18 -4.44 0.74
C ILE A 75 14.50 -5.14 0.44
N VAL A 76 15.36 -5.32 1.44
CA VAL A 76 16.65 -6.00 1.26
C VAL A 76 16.44 -7.45 0.86
N VAL A 77 15.59 -8.19 1.58
CA VAL A 77 15.32 -9.61 1.31
C VAL A 77 14.69 -9.81 -0.07
N THR A 78 13.71 -9.00 -0.47
CA THR A 78 13.06 -9.14 -1.78
C THR A 78 14.00 -8.81 -2.94
N ARG A 79 14.97 -7.91 -2.73
CA ARG A 79 16.02 -7.60 -3.73
C ARG A 79 17.03 -8.74 -3.86
N LEU A 80 17.41 -9.38 -2.75
CA LEU A 80 18.35 -10.49 -2.73
C LEU A 80 17.74 -11.82 -3.22
N ALA A 81 16.42 -12.01 -3.07
CA ALA A 81 15.73 -13.26 -3.41
C ALA A 81 15.43 -13.47 -4.92
N ARG A 82 15.93 -12.61 -5.82
CA ARG A 82 15.67 -12.69 -7.27
C ARG A 82 16.54 -13.76 -7.96
N PRO A 83 16.00 -14.74 -8.74
CA PRO A 83 14.80 -15.55 -8.61
C PRO A 83 15.12 -17.08 -8.54
N ASN A 84 14.57 -17.84 -7.60
CA ASN A 84 14.66 -19.33 -7.59
C ASN A 84 13.30 -20.05 -7.61
N ILE A 85 12.18 -19.33 -7.77
CA ILE A 85 10.83 -19.89 -7.56
C ILE A 85 10.13 -20.32 -8.86
N THR A 86 10.70 -20.03 -10.03
CA THR A 86 10.15 -20.48 -11.33
C THR A 86 10.07 -22.00 -11.49
N LYS A 87 10.65 -22.78 -10.58
CA LYS A 87 10.60 -24.25 -10.61
C LYS A 87 9.48 -24.89 -9.77
N LEU A 88 8.72 -24.15 -8.96
CA LEU A 88 7.78 -24.79 -8.02
C LEU A 88 6.35 -24.98 -8.55
N CYS A 89 5.96 -24.32 -9.64
CA CYS A 89 4.60 -24.45 -10.21
C CYS A 89 4.45 -25.59 -11.25
N TYR A 90 5.49 -26.40 -11.48
CA TYR A 90 5.55 -27.29 -12.66
C TYR A 90 4.82 -28.64 -12.52
N ARG A 91 4.06 -28.95 -11.45
CA ARG A 91 3.66 -30.36 -11.20
C ARG A 91 2.20 -30.68 -10.94
N ARG A 92 1.21 -29.98 -11.52
CA ARG A 92 -0.14 -30.60 -11.60
C ARG A 92 -1.16 -29.90 -12.51
N SER A 93 -1.72 -30.71 -13.41
CA SER A 93 -3.16 -30.84 -13.74
C SER A 93 -3.73 -30.03 -14.90
N ASP A 94 -3.88 -30.73 -16.03
CA ASP A 94 -4.45 -30.26 -17.32
C ASP A 94 -5.94 -29.90 -17.31
N ARG A 95 -6.71 -30.15 -16.24
CA ARG A 95 -8.19 -30.09 -16.33
C ARG A 95 -8.83 -28.75 -15.96
N ASN A 96 -8.09 -27.80 -15.35
CA ASN A 96 -8.62 -26.50 -14.87
C ASN A 96 -7.73 -25.29 -15.21
N LEU A 97 -7.02 -25.32 -16.34
CA LEU A 97 -6.01 -24.30 -16.69
C LEU A 97 -6.57 -22.86 -16.69
N THR A 98 -7.77 -22.65 -17.22
CA THR A 98 -8.42 -21.32 -17.28
C THR A 98 -8.79 -20.78 -15.90
N THR A 99 -9.30 -21.63 -15.01
CA THR A 99 -9.64 -21.26 -13.63
C THR A 99 -8.39 -20.96 -12.80
N ILE A 100 -7.32 -21.75 -12.97
CA ILE A 100 -6.04 -21.53 -12.30
C ILE A 100 -5.38 -20.24 -12.79
N GLN A 101 -5.41 -19.97 -14.10
CA GLN A 101 -4.94 -18.72 -14.70
C GLN A 101 -5.71 -17.50 -14.18
N ALA A 102 -7.04 -17.58 -14.10
CA ALA A 102 -7.86 -16.50 -13.55
C ALA A 102 -7.55 -16.28 -12.04
N GLY A 103 -7.41 -17.37 -11.28
CA GLY A 103 -7.03 -17.32 -9.87
C GLY A 103 -5.65 -16.67 -9.65
N PHE A 104 -4.66 -17.04 -10.45
CA PHE A 104 -3.32 -16.44 -10.38
C PHE A 104 -3.34 -14.92 -10.65
N LYS A 105 -4.04 -14.48 -11.71
CA LYS A 105 -4.22 -13.04 -11.98
C LYS A 105 -4.90 -12.32 -10.83
N PHE A 106 -5.95 -12.92 -10.27
CA PHE A 106 -6.68 -12.34 -9.15
C PHE A 106 -5.80 -12.20 -7.91
N ILE A 107 -5.05 -13.24 -7.55
CA ILE A 107 -4.10 -13.23 -6.42
C ILE A 107 -3.00 -12.17 -6.65
N ALA A 108 -2.47 -12.08 -7.87
CA ALA A 108 -1.48 -11.07 -8.23
C ALA A 108 -2.02 -9.64 -8.04
N LEU A 109 -3.21 -9.34 -8.57
CA LEU A 109 -3.85 -8.03 -8.39
C LEU A 109 -4.18 -7.75 -6.92
N LEU A 110 -4.70 -8.74 -6.19
CA LEU A 110 -5.00 -8.62 -4.77
C LEU A 110 -3.73 -8.31 -3.96
N SER A 111 -2.59 -8.92 -4.30
CA SER A 111 -1.31 -8.65 -3.64
C SER A 111 -0.83 -7.21 -3.84
N VAL A 112 -1.04 -6.64 -5.03
CA VAL A 112 -0.74 -5.24 -5.32
C VAL A 112 -1.67 -4.32 -4.52
N VAL A 113 -2.98 -4.60 -4.47
CA VAL A 113 -3.94 -3.81 -3.69
C VAL A 113 -3.62 -3.89 -2.19
N ALA A 114 -3.35 -5.09 -1.68
CA ALA A 114 -3.01 -5.31 -0.28
C ALA A 114 -1.75 -4.54 0.15
N ALA A 115 -0.77 -4.38 -0.75
CA ALA A 115 0.45 -3.61 -0.46
C ALA A 115 0.17 -2.14 -0.11
N TYR A 116 -0.92 -1.55 -0.62
CA TYR A 116 -1.32 -0.16 -0.33
C TYR A 116 -2.34 -0.05 0.79
N VAL A 117 -3.16 -1.08 1.00
CA VAL A 117 -4.21 -1.10 2.02
C VAL A 117 -3.66 -1.50 3.39
N PHE A 118 -2.78 -2.50 3.44
CA PHE A 118 -2.25 -3.03 4.71
C PHE A 118 -1.53 -1.98 5.58
N PRO A 119 -0.69 -1.07 5.03
CA PRO A 119 -0.02 -0.05 5.84
C PRO A 119 -0.96 0.88 6.61
N PHE A 120 -2.20 1.10 6.15
CA PHE A 120 -3.18 1.92 6.87
C PHE A 120 -3.55 1.36 8.25
N PHE A 121 -3.49 0.04 8.40
CA PHE A 121 -3.87 -0.65 9.63
C PHE A 121 -2.69 -0.89 10.58
N THR A 122 -1.45 -0.88 10.06
CA THR A 122 -0.26 -1.14 10.88
C THR A 122 0.30 0.12 11.53
N ILE A 123 0.11 1.28 10.91
CA ILE A 123 0.69 2.54 11.40
C ILE A 123 -0.11 3.04 12.61
N PRO A 124 0.56 3.39 13.73
CA PRO A 124 -0.14 3.87 14.90
C PRO A 124 -0.91 5.17 14.58
N HIS A 125 -2.15 5.25 15.05
CA HIS A 125 -3.06 6.35 14.70
C HIS A 125 -2.64 7.71 15.27
N THR A 126 -1.81 7.71 16.31
CA THR A 126 -1.46 8.86 17.15
C THR A 126 -0.12 9.50 16.81
N ILE A 127 0.57 9.03 15.77
CA ILE A 127 1.91 9.50 15.43
C ILE A 127 1.89 10.85 14.72
N HIS A 128 3.06 11.49 14.67
CA HIS A 128 3.22 12.73 13.94
C HIS A 128 2.94 12.50 12.43
N PRO A 129 2.14 13.34 11.75
CA PRO A 129 1.69 13.08 10.39
C PRO A 129 2.81 12.87 9.37
N LEU A 130 3.87 13.69 9.43
CA LEU A 130 5.06 13.51 8.58
C LEU A 130 5.74 12.14 8.78
N ILE A 131 5.75 11.63 10.02
CA ILE A 131 6.30 10.32 10.33
C ILE A 131 5.34 9.23 9.81
N GLY A 132 4.03 9.43 9.92
CA GLY A 132 3.03 8.51 9.36
C GLY A 132 3.06 8.43 7.85
N TRP A 133 3.21 9.55 7.16
CA TRP A 133 3.37 9.59 5.71
C TRP A 133 4.62 8.88 5.24
N SER A 134 5.76 9.17 5.87
CA SER A 134 7.02 8.50 5.51
C SER A 134 6.96 7.00 5.79
N LEU A 135 6.41 6.58 6.93
CA LEU A 135 6.18 5.16 7.24
C LEU A 135 5.24 4.50 6.24
N TYR A 136 4.14 5.16 5.86
CA TYR A 136 3.19 4.64 4.89
C TYR A 136 3.83 4.44 3.52
N LEU A 137 4.55 5.46 3.03
CA LEU A 137 5.25 5.39 1.75
C LEU A 137 6.35 4.32 1.78
N MET A 138 7.08 4.19 2.89
CA MET A 138 8.09 3.14 3.05
C MET A 138 7.45 1.74 3.07
N ALA A 139 6.38 1.56 3.82
CA ALA A 139 5.68 0.29 3.96
C ALA A 139 5.04 -0.16 2.63
N SER A 140 4.34 0.75 1.95
CA SER A 140 3.74 0.46 0.64
C SER A 140 4.80 0.14 -0.41
N PHE A 141 5.92 0.86 -0.41
CA PHE A 141 7.06 0.53 -1.27
C PHE A 141 7.64 -0.85 -0.95
N ALA A 142 7.88 -1.15 0.33
CA ALA A 142 8.39 -2.45 0.77
C ALA A 142 7.48 -3.61 0.38
N LEU A 143 6.18 -3.49 0.61
CA LEU A 143 5.21 -4.53 0.26
C LEU A 143 5.03 -4.67 -1.25
N SER A 144 5.03 -3.57 -2.00
CA SER A 144 4.95 -3.60 -3.47
C SER A 144 6.18 -4.26 -4.11
N SER A 145 7.33 -4.24 -3.42
CA SER A 145 8.55 -4.92 -3.87
C SER A 145 8.39 -6.45 -3.92
N ILE A 146 7.45 -7.02 -3.15
CA ILE A 146 7.18 -8.46 -3.15
C ILE A 146 6.63 -8.90 -4.51
N PRO A 147 5.43 -8.45 -4.97
CA PRO A 147 4.89 -8.87 -6.26
C PRO A 147 5.74 -8.39 -7.45
N ILE A 148 6.48 -7.28 -7.33
CA ILE A 148 7.45 -6.86 -8.35
C ILE A 148 8.54 -7.93 -8.55
N ASN A 149 9.10 -8.47 -7.46
CA ASN A 149 10.20 -9.43 -7.56
C ASN A 149 9.73 -10.87 -7.73
N THR A 150 8.61 -11.28 -7.12
CA THR A 150 8.10 -12.66 -7.19
C THR A 150 7.32 -12.95 -8.47
N LEU A 151 6.55 -11.98 -8.97
CA LEU A 151 5.72 -12.12 -10.17
C LEU A 151 6.32 -11.42 -11.39
N LEU A 152 7.54 -10.86 -11.25
CA LEU A 152 8.25 -10.10 -12.28
C LEU A 152 7.39 -8.98 -12.89
N LEU A 153 6.52 -8.38 -12.07
CA LEU A 153 5.65 -7.31 -12.53
C LEU A 153 6.45 -6.06 -12.92
N PRO A 154 5.98 -5.30 -13.91
CA PRO A 154 6.64 -4.06 -14.32
C PRO A 154 6.60 -3.07 -13.15
N THR A 155 7.79 -2.58 -12.75
CA THR A 155 7.98 -1.72 -11.57
C THR A 155 7.20 -0.41 -11.65
N LEU A 156 7.27 0.27 -12.80
CA LEU A 156 6.66 1.58 -12.99
C LEU A 156 5.12 1.55 -12.83
N PRO A 157 4.37 0.64 -13.49
CA PRO A 157 2.94 0.50 -13.27
C PRO A 157 2.57 0.19 -11.81
N VAL A 158 3.31 -0.70 -11.15
CA VAL A 158 3.01 -1.07 -9.75
C VAL A 158 3.24 0.10 -8.79
N LEU A 159 4.23 0.95 -9.06
CA LEU A 159 4.56 2.14 -8.25
C LEU A 159 3.81 3.41 -8.68
N THR A 160 2.97 3.35 -9.72
CA THR A 160 2.18 4.53 -10.16
C THR A 160 1.25 5.06 -9.06
N PRO A 161 0.50 4.21 -8.32
CA PRO A 161 -0.29 4.66 -7.17
C PRO A 161 0.58 5.28 -6.06
N TRP A 162 1.78 4.74 -5.83
CA TRP A 162 2.71 5.29 -4.84
C TRP A 162 3.12 6.74 -5.17
N ILE A 163 3.45 7.03 -6.44
CA ILE A 163 3.79 8.38 -6.90
C ILE A 163 2.56 9.31 -6.79
N GLY A 164 1.38 8.82 -7.18
CA GLY A 164 0.13 9.58 -7.04
C GLY A 164 -0.16 9.93 -5.59
N ILE A 165 -0.01 8.98 -4.67
CA ILE A 165 -0.16 9.21 -3.23
C ILE A 165 0.85 10.25 -2.74
N LEU A 166 2.14 10.11 -3.08
CA LEU A 166 3.15 11.10 -2.71
C LEU A 166 2.74 12.51 -3.17
N GLY A 167 2.27 12.65 -4.40
CA GLY A 167 1.77 13.93 -4.91
C GLY A 167 0.53 14.44 -4.18
N THR A 168 -0.42 13.57 -3.83
CA THR A 168 -1.57 13.98 -3.00
C THR A 168 -1.13 14.51 -1.63
N LEU A 169 -0.13 13.88 -0.99
CA LEU A 169 0.39 14.31 0.31
C LEU A 169 1.12 15.65 0.20
N LEU A 170 1.84 15.90 -0.91
CA LEU A 170 2.46 17.20 -1.19
C LEU A 170 1.43 18.30 -1.41
N VAL A 171 0.38 18.02 -2.19
CA VAL A 171 -0.76 18.95 -2.37
C VAL A 171 -1.42 19.21 -1.02
N MET A 172 -1.62 18.19 -0.20
CA MET A 172 -2.15 18.38 1.15
C MET A 172 -1.25 19.28 1.99
N ALA A 173 0.07 19.06 2.00
CA ALA A 173 1.04 19.80 2.81
C ALA A 173 1.30 21.25 2.36
N PHE A 174 0.78 21.68 1.20
CA PHE A 174 1.09 22.99 0.65
C PHE A 174 0.53 24.13 1.52
N PRO A 175 1.36 25.10 1.94
CA PRO A 175 0.97 26.13 2.91
C PRO A 175 0.16 27.28 2.29
N TRP A 176 0.18 27.44 0.96
CA TRP A 176 -0.53 28.53 0.27
C TRP A 176 -2.04 28.38 0.18
N TYR A 177 -2.60 27.25 0.64
CA TYR A 177 -4.05 27.10 0.68
C TYR A 177 -4.65 27.92 1.83
N PRO A 178 -5.60 28.83 1.53
CA PRO A 178 -6.19 29.70 2.56
C PRO A 178 -7.05 28.90 3.55
N ASP A 179 -7.81 27.92 3.05
CA ASP A 179 -8.76 27.13 3.83
C ASP A 179 -8.70 25.63 3.51
N GLY A 180 -9.20 24.82 4.45
CA GLY A 180 -9.34 23.37 4.28
C GLY A 180 -10.22 22.95 3.09
N VAL A 181 -11.21 23.79 2.72
CA VAL A 181 -12.08 23.55 1.55
C VAL A 181 -11.29 23.66 0.24
N VAL A 182 -10.49 24.71 0.08
CA VAL A 182 -9.65 24.91 -1.12
C VAL A 182 -8.62 23.79 -1.23
N ARG A 183 -8.06 23.36 -0.09
CA ARG A 183 -7.16 22.20 -0.03
C ARG A 183 -7.85 20.92 -0.48
N ALA A 184 -9.06 20.63 0.02
CA ALA A 184 -9.83 19.45 -0.38
C ALA A 184 -10.17 19.45 -1.88
N LEU A 185 -10.61 20.60 -2.43
CA LEU A 185 -10.87 20.76 -3.86
C LEU A 185 -9.60 20.55 -4.70
N SER A 186 -8.45 21.04 -4.22
CA SER A 186 -7.17 20.87 -4.90
C SER A 186 -6.70 19.42 -4.91
N VAL A 187 -6.87 18.69 -3.79
CA VAL A 187 -6.61 17.25 -3.73
C VAL A 187 -7.52 16.48 -4.67
N PHE A 188 -8.81 16.84 -4.72
CA PHE A 188 -9.76 16.24 -5.65
C PHE A 188 -9.37 16.48 -7.11
N GLY A 189 -9.02 17.73 -7.46
CA GLY A 189 -8.53 18.08 -8.80
C GLY A 189 -7.26 17.30 -9.18
N TYR A 190 -6.31 17.20 -8.26
CA TYR A 190 -5.10 16.39 -8.45
C TYR A 190 -5.44 14.90 -8.68
N ALA A 191 -6.31 14.32 -7.86
CA ALA A 191 -6.73 12.93 -7.98
C ALA A 191 -7.44 12.66 -9.31
N PHE A 192 -8.29 13.59 -9.75
CA PHE A 192 -8.94 13.53 -11.07
C PHE A 192 -7.90 13.54 -12.20
N CYS A 193 -6.89 14.41 -12.13
CA CYS A 193 -5.80 14.43 -13.11
C CYS A 193 -4.94 13.16 -13.08
N CYS A 194 -4.76 12.54 -11.91
CA CYS A 194 -3.98 11.30 -11.78
C CYS A 194 -4.75 10.03 -12.18
N ALA A 195 -6.09 10.05 -12.14
CA ALA A 195 -6.94 8.90 -12.48
C ALA A 195 -6.60 8.22 -13.82
N PRO A 196 -6.42 8.92 -14.96
CA PRO A 196 -6.08 8.27 -16.23
C PRO A 196 -4.73 7.56 -16.18
N PHE A 197 -3.73 8.10 -15.46
CA PHE A 197 -2.42 7.47 -15.33
C PHE A 197 -2.50 6.18 -14.52
N VAL A 198 -3.26 6.19 -13.43
CA VAL A 198 -3.51 4.99 -12.61
C VAL A 198 -4.25 3.93 -13.41
N TRP A 199 -5.23 4.32 -14.22
CA TRP A 199 -5.95 3.41 -15.10
C TRP A 199 -5.04 2.75 -16.14
N VAL A 200 -4.19 3.54 -16.81
CA VAL A 200 -3.21 3.02 -17.77
C VAL A 200 -2.21 2.08 -17.09
N ALA A 201 -1.76 2.40 -15.88
CA ALA A 201 -0.89 1.53 -15.10
C ALA A 201 -1.58 0.19 -14.76
N PHE A 202 -2.85 0.23 -14.35
CA PHE A 202 -3.64 -0.98 -14.08
C PHE A 202 -3.77 -1.87 -15.33
N LEU A 203 -4.06 -1.28 -16.50
CA LEU A 203 -4.10 -2.01 -17.76
C LEU A 203 -2.75 -2.65 -18.10
N LYS A 204 -1.63 -1.93 -17.89
CA LYS A 204 -0.27 -2.47 -18.11
C LYS A 204 0.04 -3.66 -17.21
N ILE A 205 -0.37 -3.62 -15.94
CA ILE A 205 -0.22 -4.77 -15.02
C ILE A 205 -1.01 -5.97 -15.53
N THR A 206 -2.27 -5.75 -15.92
CA THR A 206 -3.16 -6.82 -16.37
C THR A 206 -2.68 -7.45 -17.68
N LEU A 207 -2.21 -6.63 -18.63
CA LEU A 207 -1.61 -7.09 -19.88
C LEU A 207 -0.30 -7.85 -19.63
N HIS A 208 0.57 -7.37 -18.73
CA HIS A 208 1.80 -8.08 -18.41
C HIS A 208 1.52 -9.44 -17.78
N LEU A 209 0.54 -9.53 -16.88
CA LEU A 209 0.08 -10.80 -16.31
C LEU A 209 -0.50 -11.72 -17.38
N GLN A 210 -1.26 -11.19 -18.34
CA GLN A 210 -1.75 -11.97 -19.48
C GLN A 210 -0.59 -12.59 -20.29
N VAL A 211 0.39 -11.76 -20.68
CA VAL A 211 1.56 -12.22 -21.45
C VAL A 211 2.42 -13.21 -20.66
N LEU A 212 2.60 -13.00 -19.35
CA LEU A 212 3.33 -13.93 -18.49
C LEU A 212 2.66 -15.30 -18.50
N ILE A 213 1.33 -15.34 -18.39
CA ILE A 213 0.60 -16.59 -18.37
C ILE A 213 0.58 -17.25 -19.75
N GLU A 214 0.43 -16.49 -20.84
CA GLU A 214 0.52 -17.04 -22.20
C GLU A 214 1.89 -17.66 -22.49
N LYS A 215 2.98 -17.02 -22.05
CA LYS A 215 4.34 -17.58 -22.14
C LYS A 215 4.46 -18.87 -21.33
N GLU A 216 3.98 -18.88 -20.09
CA GLU A 216 3.98 -20.07 -19.22
C GLU A 216 3.06 -21.19 -19.74
N VAL A 217 2.07 -20.91 -20.61
CA VAL A 217 1.27 -21.93 -21.30
C VAL A 217 1.97 -22.44 -22.57
N LEU A 218 2.77 -21.60 -23.22
CA LEU A 218 3.51 -21.96 -24.44
C LEU A 218 4.75 -22.83 -24.15
N PHE A 219 5.48 -22.56 -23.06
CA PHE A 219 6.69 -23.31 -22.68
C PHE A 219 6.45 -24.81 -22.36
N PRO A 220 5.37 -25.22 -21.67
CA PRO A 220 5.04 -26.63 -21.46
C PRO A 220 4.76 -27.37 -22.77
N ARG A 221 4.06 -26.75 -23.72
CA ARG A 221 3.70 -27.37 -25.02
C ARG A 221 4.91 -27.66 -25.91
N LEU A 222 5.97 -26.85 -25.80
CA LEU A 222 7.24 -27.07 -26.50
C LEU A 222 8.13 -28.12 -25.82
N GLY A 223 7.97 -28.36 -24.51
CA GLY A 223 8.66 -29.43 -23.80
C GLY A 223 8.11 -30.83 -24.10
N ASP A 224 6.80 -30.95 -24.30
CA ASP A 224 6.15 -32.24 -24.60
C ASP A 224 6.23 -32.65 -26.08
N SER A 225 6.58 -31.73 -26.98
CA SER A 225 6.76 -32.03 -28.41
C SER A 225 8.15 -32.59 -28.76
N GLY A 226 9.02 -32.79 -27.76
CA GLY A 226 10.34 -33.39 -27.92
C GLY A 226 10.40 -34.93 -27.81
N ILE A 227 9.28 -35.63 -27.56
CA ILE A 227 9.26 -37.10 -27.36
C ILE A 227 8.58 -37.84 -28.54
N THR A 228 8.64 -37.30 -29.75
CA THR A 228 8.25 -38.03 -30.97
C THR A 228 9.31 -37.87 -32.06
N SER A 229 10.47 -38.49 -31.83
CA SER A 229 11.50 -38.67 -32.85
C SER A 229 12.06 -40.10 -32.79
N GLY A 230 11.34 -41.01 -33.43
CA GLY A 230 11.86 -42.18 -34.14
C GLY A 230 12.86 -43.08 -33.42
N PHE A 231 12.37 -43.95 -32.53
CA PHE A 231 13.09 -45.19 -32.18
C PHE A 231 12.62 -46.32 -33.11
N SER A 232 12.93 -46.19 -34.41
CA SER A 232 12.91 -47.29 -35.36
C SER A 232 14.36 -47.70 -35.64
N LYS A 233 14.87 -48.66 -34.87
CA LYS A 233 16.11 -49.37 -35.19
C LYS A 233 15.78 -50.84 -35.50
N LEU A 234 15.72 -51.11 -36.80
CA LEU A 234 16.04 -52.41 -37.40
C LEU A 234 17.56 -52.60 -37.29
N TYR A 235 18.02 -53.61 -36.54
CA TYR A 235 18.98 -54.63 -36.98
C TYR A 235 19.06 -55.73 -35.92
#